data_AF-A0A1X7FL73-F1
#
_entry.id   AF-A0A1X7FL73-F1
#
_cell.length_a   1.000
_cell.length_b   1.000
_cell.length_c   1.000
_cell.angle_alpha   90.00
_cell.angle_beta   90.00
_cell.angle_gamma   90.00
#
_symmetry.space_group_name_H-M   'P 1'
#
loop_
_entity.id
_entity.type
_entity.pdbx_description
1 polymer ?
#
loop_
_entity_poly.entity_id
_entity_poly.type
_entity_poly.pdbx_seq_one_letter_code
_entity_poly.pdbx_strand_id
1 'polypeptide(L)'
;MDGRVLSVLVGPTGQPPKTYRIPVPDAAGGPPTVLVYRRVPRGHSKRLGLPRGWKYEFDPSGKAAGRLKWPWSKPEAPTPDERRDDTDG
;
A
#
# COMPACT_ATOMS: atom_id res chain seq x y z
N MET A 1 10.73 -0.13 12.29
CA MET A 1 9.52 -0.81 12.80
C MET A 1 9.79 -1.09 14.27
N ASP A 2 9.21 -0.29 15.16
CA ASP A 2 9.52 -0.22 16.59
C ASP A 2 9.06 -1.46 17.40
N GLY A 3 9.16 -2.66 16.82
CA GLY A 3 8.63 -3.90 17.39
C GLY A 3 7.10 -4.00 17.39
N ARG A 4 6.39 -3.03 16.80
CA ARG A 4 4.93 -3.00 16.77
C ARG A 4 4.36 -4.02 15.78
N VAL A 5 3.49 -4.90 16.29
CA VAL A 5 2.72 -5.86 15.50
C VAL A 5 1.39 -5.22 15.12
N LEU A 6 1.01 -5.31 13.84
CA LEU A 6 -0.22 -4.73 13.33
C LEU A 6 -1.14 -5.85 12.85
N SER A 7 -2.29 -6.01 13.52
CA SER A 7 -3.29 -7.00 13.15
C SER A 7 -3.87 -6.66 11.79
N VAL A 8 -3.76 -7.58 10.83
CA VAL A 8 -4.24 -7.39 9.47
C VAL A 8 -5.54 -8.16 9.27
N LEU A 9 -6.57 -7.47 8.79
CA LEU A 9 -7.81 -8.10 8.33
C LEU A 9 -7.52 -8.99 7.11
N VAL A 10 -7.76 -10.28 7.26
CA VAL A 10 -7.72 -11.24 6.15
C VAL A 10 -9.10 -11.37 5.52
N GLY A 11 -9.12 -11.52 4.19
CA GLY A 11 -10.35 -11.81 3.46
C GLY A 11 -10.85 -13.24 3.69
N PRO A 12 -11.95 -13.66 3.03
CA PRO A 12 -12.57 -14.97 3.19
C PRO A 12 -11.62 -16.15 2.97
N THR A 13 -10.59 -15.95 2.14
CA THR A 13 -9.56 -16.95 1.83
C THR A 13 -8.47 -17.08 2.90
N GLY A 14 -8.55 -16.32 4.00
CA GLY A 14 -7.51 -16.24 5.03
C GLY A 14 -6.19 -15.69 4.50
N GLN A 15 -6.15 -15.23 3.25
CA GLN A 15 -4.94 -14.84 2.58
C GLN A 15 -4.57 -13.40 2.96
N PRO A 16 -3.35 -13.14 3.45
CA PRO A 16 -2.92 -11.78 3.78
C PRO A 16 -3.08 -10.82 2.59
N PRO A 17 -3.52 -9.57 2.77
CA PRO A 17 -3.77 -8.64 1.66
C PRO A 17 -2.59 -8.50 0.68
N LYS A 18 -2.86 -8.28 -0.61
CA LYS A 18 -1.79 -8.10 -1.60
C LYS A 18 -0.91 -6.88 -1.32
N THR A 19 -1.51 -5.84 -0.71
CA THR A 19 -0.83 -4.60 -0.33
C THR A 19 -1.32 -4.16 1.04
N TYR A 20 -0.41 -3.68 1.87
CA TYR A 20 -0.70 -3.12 3.19
C TYR A 20 -0.16 -1.70 3.31
N ARG A 21 -0.85 -0.83 4.05
CA ARG A 21 -0.48 0.58 4.27
C ARG A 21 -0.31 0.84 5.75
N ILE A 22 0.86 1.34 6.15
CA ILE A 22 1.16 1.71 7.53
C ILE A 22 1.31 3.24 7.58
N PRO A 23 0.38 3.96 8.20
CA PRO A 23 0.60 5.37 8.50
C PRO A 23 1.66 5.47 9.61
N VAL A 24 2.78 6.10 9.30
CA VAL A 24 3.84 6.42 10.26
C VAL A 24 3.68 7.88 10.65
N PRO A 25 3.42 8.19 11.94
CA PRO A 25 3.36 9.57 12.38
C PRO A 25 4.71 10.24 12.18
N ASP A 26 4.70 11.47 11.68
CA ASP A 26 5.90 12.27 11.58
C ASP A 26 6.37 12.69 12.99
N ALA A 27 7.67 12.58 13.24
CA ALA A 27 8.24 12.86 14.56
C ALA A 27 8.18 14.36 14.92
N ALA A 28 8.07 15.25 13.93
CA ALA A 28 7.91 16.70 14.11
C ALA A 28 6.42 17.14 14.07
N GLY A 29 5.47 16.21 14.06
CA GLY A 29 4.04 16.49 14.04
C GLY A 29 3.47 16.84 12.65
N GLY A 30 4.25 16.59 11.59
CA GLY A 30 3.80 16.74 10.20
C GLY A 30 2.78 15.66 9.76
N PRO A 31 2.27 15.78 8.51
CA PRO A 31 1.35 14.79 7.96
C PRO A 31 1.97 13.37 7.95
N PRO A 32 1.19 12.32 8.29
CA PRO A 32 1.73 10.97 8.43
C PRO A 32 2.23 10.43 7.08
N THR A 33 3.41 9.82 7.10
CA THR A 33 3.95 9.14 5.92
C THR A 33 3.36 7.75 5.82
N VAL A 34 2.73 7.42 4.68
CA VAL A 34 2.17 6.09 4.45
C VAL A 34 3.22 5.18 3.83
N LEU A 35 3.72 4.20 4.60
CA LEU A 35 4.56 3.14 4.08
C LEU A 35 3.71 2.06 3.44
N VAL A 36 4.01 1.73 2.18
CA VAL A 36 3.30 0.68 1.44
C VAL A 36 4.15 -0.58 1.42
N TYR A 37 3.52 -1.71 1.68
CA TYR A 37 4.15 -3.03 1.64
C TYR A 37 3.38 -3.95 0.70
N ARG A 38 4.10 -4.65 -0.18
CA ARG A 38 3.51 -5.60 -1.14
C ARG A 38 3.82 -7.05 -0.78
N ARG A 39 2.84 -7.93 -0.98
CA ARG A 39 2.99 -9.37 -0.77
C ARG A 39 3.79 -9.98 -1.92
N VAL A 40 4.94 -10.59 -1.61
CA VAL A 40 5.82 -11.26 -2.57
C VAL A 40 6.09 -12.71 -2.15
N PRO A 41 6.32 -13.64 -3.10
CA PRO A 41 6.73 -14.99 -2.76
C PRO A 41 8.02 -14.98 -1.93
N ARG A 42 8.07 -15.78 -0.86
CA ARG A 42 9.31 -16.00 -0.09
C ARG A 42 10.33 -16.84 -0.84
N GLY A 43 9.86 -17.61 -1.81
CA GLY A 43 10.61 -18.57 -2.59
C GLY A 43 9.66 -19.55 -3.27
N HIS A 44 10.19 -20.33 -4.21
CA HIS A 44 9.41 -21.27 -5.01
C HIS A 44 9.85 -22.71 -4.71
N SER A 45 8.93 -23.66 -4.85
CA SER A 45 9.24 -25.09 -4.77
C SER A 45 10.03 -25.53 -6.00
N LYS A 46 11.05 -26.38 -5.82
CA LYS A 46 11.99 -26.76 -6.90
C LYS A 46 11.33 -27.51 -8.06
N ARG A 47 10.30 -28.31 -7.78
CA ARG A 47 9.66 -29.18 -8.78
C ARG A 47 8.46 -28.57 -9.47
N LEU A 48 7.64 -27.79 -8.75
CA LEU A 48 6.36 -27.30 -9.26
C LEU A 48 6.32 -25.77 -9.41
N GLY A 49 7.38 -25.07 -8.98
CA GLY A 49 7.42 -23.60 -9.05
C GLY A 49 6.42 -22.90 -8.13
N LEU A 50 5.68 -23.62 -7.28
CA LEU A 50 4.69 -23.02 -6.39
C LEU A 50 5.35 -22.15 -5.30
N PRO A 51 4.76 -20.99 -4.96
CA PRO A 51 5.19 -20.19 -3.82
C PRO A 51 5.16 -20.99 -2.51
N ARG A 52 6.28 -21.03 -1.79
CA ARG A 52 6.43 -21.71 -0.48
C ARG A 52 5.96 -20.86 0.71
N GLY A 53 5.28 -19.77 0.45
CA GLY A 53 4.87 -18.78 1.44
C GLY A 53 5.08 -17.37 0.94
N TRP A 54 4.66 -16.41 1.75
CA TRP A 54 4.59 -15.00 1.38
C TRP A 54 5.31 -14.13 2.41
N LYS A 55 6.00 -13.09 1.94
CA LYS A 55 6.53 -12.02 2.79
C LYS A 55 6.01 -10.69 2.28
N TYR A 56 6.13 -9.66 3.10
CA TYR A 56 5.87 -8.30 2.69
C TYR A 56 7.19 -7.58 2.44
N GLU A 57 7.26 -6.89 1.31
CA GLU A 57 8.41 -6.07 0.92
C GLU A 57 7.96 -4.61 0.83
N PHE A 58 8.78 -3.71 1.35
CA PHE A 58 8.51 -2.28 1.28
C PHE A 58 8.49 -1.83 -0.18
N ASP A 59 7.46 -1.09 -0.56
CA ASP A 59 7.30 -0.48 -1.86
C ASP A 59 7.62 1.03 -1.75
N PRO A 60 8.83 1.46 -2.12
CA PRO A 60 9.24 2.86 -2.01
C PRO A 60 8.46 3.77 -2.96
N SER A 61 7.78 3.21 -3.98
CA SER A 61 6.93 4.00 -4.86
C SER A 61 5.65 4.49 -4.17
N GLY A 62 5.28 3.91 -3.02
CA GLY A 62 4.05 4.27 -2.29
C GLY A 62 2.75 3.99 -3.08
N LYS A 63 2.85 3.33 -4.24
CA LYS A 63 1.70 3.09 -5.10
C LYS A 63 0.89 1.94 -4.54
N ALA A 64 -0.37 2.24 -4.22
CA ALA A 64 -1.33 1.18 -3.97
C ALA A 64 -1.40 0.24 -5.18
N ALA A 65 -1.63 -1.06 -4.96
CA ALA A 65 -2.06 -1.94 -6.04
C ALA A 65 -3.18 -1.22 -6.82
N GLY A 66 -2.94 -0.99 -8.11
CA GLY A 66 -3.73 -0.07 -8.93
C GLY A 66 -5.23 -0.27 -8.73
N ARG A 67 -5.99 0.83 -8.79
CA ARG A 67 -7.45 0.80 -8.66
C ARG A 67 -7.99 -0.35 -9.50
N LEU A 68 -8.84 -1.20 -8.92
CA LEU A 68 -9.54 -2.21 -9.70
C LEU A 68 -10.29 -1.48 -10.81
N LYS A 69 -9.90 -1.73 -12.07
CA LYS A 69 -10.57 -1.18 -13.24
C LYS A 69 -11.90 -1.89 -13.41
N TRP A 70 -12.90 -1.43 -12.69
CA TRP A 70 -14.29 -1.78 -12.96
C TRP A 70 -14.87 -0.80 -13.97
N PRO A 71 -15.79 -1.24 -14.86
CA PRO A 71 -16.42 -0.34 -15.83
C PRO A 71 -17.29 0.75 -15.17
N TRP A 72 -17.57 0.64 -13.87
CA TRP A 72 -18.29 1.65 -13.07
C TRP A 72 -17.41 2.39 -12.06
N SER A 73 -16.08 2.25 -12.12
CA SER A 73 -15.19 3.04 -11.24
C SER A 73 -15.12 4.49 -11.72
N LYS A 74 -15.53 5.42 -10.84
CA LYS A 74 -15.46 6.85 -11.08
C LYS A 74 -13.99 7.31 -11.02
N PRO A 75 -13.50 8.13 -11.97
CA PRO A 75 -12.13 8.65 -11.94
C PRO A 75 -11.91 9.51 -10.69
N GLU A 76 -10.68 9.50 -10.18
CA GLU A 76 -10.29 10.25 -8.99
C GLU A 76 -10.27 11.74 -9.29
N ALA A 77 -10.94 12.53 -8.43
CA ALA A 77 -10.87 13.97 -8.51
C ALA A 77 -9.46 14.43 -8.10
N PRO A 78 -8.85 15.40 -8.80
CA PRO A 78 -7.56 15.96 -8.41
C PRO A 78 -7.64 16.54 -7.00
N THR A 79 -6.60 16.27 -6.21
CA THR A 79 -6.44 16.74 -4.83
C THR A 79 -6.51 18.27 -4.80
N PRO A 80 -7.19 18.91 -3.82
CA PRO A 80 -7.44 20.37 -3.84
C PRO A 80 -6.22 21.27 -3.56
N ASP A 81 -5.00 20.73 -3.50
CA ASP A 81 -3.83 21.46 -3.00
C ASP A 81 -3.04 22.23 -4.08
N GLU A 82 -3.42 22.12 -5.36
CA GLU A 82 -2.81 22.89 -6.48
C GLU A 82 -3.65 24.09 -6.94
N ARG A 83 -4.67 24.52 -6.16
CA ARG A 83 -5.54 25.67 -6.54
C ARG A 83 -5.29 26.95 -5.75
N ARG A 84 -4.10 27.12 -5.18
CA ARG A 84 -3.68 28.36 -4.52
C ARG A 84 -2.31 28.80 -5.02
N ASP A 85 -2.19 29.13 -6.30
CA ASP A 85 -1.08 29.97 -6.80
C ASP A 85 -1.44 30.82 -8.03
N ASP A 86 -2.73 31.05 -8.30
CA ASP A 86 -3.19 31.92 -9.40
C ASP A 86 -3.98 33.12 -8.88
N THR A 87 -3.43 33.90 -7.93
CA THR A 87 -3.84 35.29 -7.69
C THR A 87 -2.71 36.05 -7.01
N ASP A 88 -1.75 36.55 -7.78
CA ASP A 88 -1.05 37.81 -7.52
C ASP A 88 -0.31 38.26 -8.78
N GLY A 89 -0.65 39.45 -9.29
CA GLY A 89 -0.01 40.13 -10.43
C GLY A 89 -0.97 40.78 -11.40
#